data_AF-A0A3D0T675-F1
#
_entry.id   AF-A0A3D0T675-F1
#
_cell.length_a   1.000
_cell.length_b   1.000
_cell.length_c   1.000
_cell.angle_alpha   90.00
_cell.angle_beta   90.00
_cell.angle_gamma   90.00
#
_symmetry.space_group_name_H-M   'P 1'
#
loop_
_entity.id
_entity.type
_entity.pdbx_description
1 polymer ?
#
loop_
_entity_poly.entity_id
_entity_poly.type
_entity_poly.pdbx_seq_one_letter_code
_entity_poly.pdbx_strand_id
1 'polypeptide(L)'
;MLSQQISQTVEVFDSPSVARAGSESLDPVIAARDIYNALAPCEAACVVFYCCTRYPLEQLSKELNRYFGDIPVIGCTSAGEITPDGCRKHSICAFALSKQHFAVETVLIENLAAFSERDADV
;
A
#
# COMPACT_ATOMS: atom_id res chain seq x y z
N MET A 1 0.89 -10.07 54.36
CA MET A 1 -0.14 -10.33 53.33
C MET A 1 0.37 -9.73 52.04
N LEU A 2 0.62 -10.58 51.03
CA LEU A 2 1.35 -10.24 49.81
C LEU A 2 0.56 -9.25 48.94
N SER A 3 1.18 -8.11 48.64
CA SER A 3 0.80 -7.23 47.53
C SER A 3 1.30 -7.89 46.24
N GLN A 4 0.41 -8.49 45.45
CA GLN A 4 0.74 -8.93 44.09
C GLN A 4 0.54 -7.75 43.13
N GLN A 5 1.65 -7.23 42.61
CA GLN A 5 1.68 -6.28 41.51
C GLN A 5 1.40 -7.05 40.21
N ILE A 6 0.31 -6.72 39.52
CA ILE A 6 -0.02 -7.24 38.20
C ILE A 6 0.90 -6.54 37.19
N SER A 7 2.02 -7.17 36.86
CA SER A 7 2.86 -6.77 35.73
C SER A 7 2.26 -7.35 34.46
N GLN A 8 1.20 -6.74 33.94
CA GLN A 8 0.80 -6.99 32.55
C GLN A 8 1.66 -6.09 31.66
N THR A 9 2.71 -6.69 31.10
CA THR A 9 3.39 -6.15 29.93
C THR A 9 2.37 -6.09 28.81
N VAL A 10 1.88 -4.91 28.47
CA VAL A 10 1.25 -4.69 27.16
C VAL A 10 2.36 -4.94 26.15
N GLU A 11 2.31 -6.07 25.44
CA GLU A 11 3.15 -6.24 24.25
C GLU A 11 2.69 -5.20 23.23
N VAL A 12 3.43 -4.09 23.17
CA VAL A 12 3.26 -3.09 22.13
C VAL A 12 3.78 -3.74 20.84
N PHE A 13 2.89 -4.23 20.00
CA PHE A 13 3.20 -4.55 18.61
C PHE A 13 3.49 -3.23 17.89
N ASP A 14 4.71 -2.71 17.99
CA ASP A 14 5.10 -1.41 17.41
C ASP A 14 5.39 -1.53 15.91
N SER A 15 4.48 -2.17 15.17
CA SER A 15 4.47 -2.13 13.71
C SER A 15 3.57 -0.96 13.31
N PRO A 16 4.02 -0.04 12.44
CA PRO A 16 3.22 1.13 12.10
C PRO A 16 1.92 0.69 11.42
N SER A 17 0.80 1.27 11.85
CA SER A 17 -0.52 1.01 11.25
C SER A 17 -0.56 1.35 9.76
N VAL A 18 0.28 2.29 9.33
CA VAL A 18 0.52 2.65 7.92
C VAL A 18 2.02 2.68 7.62
N ALA A 19 2.50 1.79 6.75
CA ALA A 19 3.87 1.83 6.22
C ALA A 19 3.93 2.61 4.91
N ARG A 20 5.09 3.17 4.58
CA ARG A 20 5.32 4.03 3.41
C ARG A 20 6.55 3.57 2.64
N ALA A 21 6.50 3.67 1.31
CA ALA A 21 7.58 3.27 0.43
C ALA A 21 7.68 4.19 -0.80
N GLY A 22 8.83 4.17 -1.45
CA GLY A 22 9.05 4.82 -2.74
C GLY A 22 10.24 4.24 -3.49
N SER A 23 10.25 4.44 -4.81
CA SER A 23 11.38 4.14 -5.68
C SER A 23 11.48 5.19 -6.79
N GLU A 24 12.71 5.58 -7.13
CA GLU A 24 13.02 6.50 -8.24
C GLU A 24 13.44 5.75 -9.53
N SER A 25 13.43 4.41 -9.51
CA SER A 25 13.77 3.60 -10.69
C SER A 25 12.61 3.52 -11.67
N LEU A 26 12.83 3.82 -12.94
CA LEU A 26 11.82 3.58 -14.00
C LEU A 26 11.75 2.12 -14.46
N ASP A 27 12.64 1.25 -13.98
CA ASP A 27 12.54 -0.18 -14.22
C ASP A 27 11.45 -0.77 -13.30
N PRO A 28 10.34 -1.30 -13.86
CA PRO A 28 9.23 -1.82 -13.07
C PRO A 28 9.63 -2.94 -12.11
N VAL A 29 10.64 -3.76 -12.48
CA VAL A 29 11.10 -4.87 -11.67
C VAL A 29 11.80 -4.33 -10.41
N ILE A 30 12.68 -3.35 -10.60
CA ILE A 30 13.39 -2.69 -9.50
C ILE A 30 12.39 -1.93 -8.62
N ALA A 31 11.51 -1.14 -9.24
CA ALA A 31 10.51 -0.36 -8.53
C ALA A 31 9.59 -1.23 -7.66
N ALA A 32 9.03 -2.31 -8.22
CA ALA A 32 8.16 -3.21 -7.47
C ALA A 32 8.90 -3.90 -6.30
N ARG A 33 10.16 -4.31 -6.52
CA ARG A 33 11.00 -4.90 -5.47
C ARG A 33 11.27 -3.92 -4.33
N ASP A 34 11.62 -2.67 -4.66
CA ASP A 34 11.91 -1.63 -3.66
C ASP A 34 10.66 -1.33 -2.81
N ILE A 35 9.50 -1.22 -3.48
CA ILE A 35 8.20 -1.04 -2.81
C ILE A 35 7.89 -2.23 -1.88
N TYR A 36 8.03 -3.47 -2.38
CA TYR A 36 7.77 -4.66 -1.57
C TYR A 36 8.69 -4.75 -0.35
N ASN A 37 10.00 -4.58 -0.53
CA ASN A 37 10.96 -4.69 0.57
C ASN A 37 10.68 -3.69 1.69
N ALA A 38 10.22 -2.48 1.34
CA ALA A 38 9.87 -1.46 2.32
C ALA A 38 8.53 -1.73 3.03
N LEU A 39 7.55 -2.35 2.35
CA LEU A 39 6.19 -2.55 2.88
C LEU A 39 5.97 -3.94 3.52
N ALA A 40 6.75 -4.96 3.15
CA ALA A 40 6.57 -6.34 3.62
C ALA A 40 6.50 -6.48 5.15
N PRO A 41 7.31 -5.76 5.96
CA PRO A 41 7.20 -5.85 7.42
C PRO A 41 5.86 -5.40 8.01
N CYS A 42 5.03 -4.66 7.27
CA CYS A 42 3.75 -4.13 7.75
C CYS A 42 2.65 -5.20 7.83
N GLU A 43 2.84 -6.35 7.17
CA GLU A 43 1.81 -7.38 6.98
C GLU A 43 0.50 -6.77 6.45
N ALA A 44 0.56 -6.23 5.24
CA ALA A 44 -0.49 -5.39 4.67
C ALA A 44 -1.83 -6.13 4.45
N ALA A 45 -2.94 -5.50 4.82
CA ALA A 45 -4.29 -5.84 4.33
C ALA A 45 -4.56 -5.26 2.94
N CYS A 46 -3.89 -4.16 2.56
CA CYS A 46 -4.00 -3.52 1.26
C CYS A 46 -2.77 -2.63 1.00
N VAL A 47 -2.38 -2.51 -0.26
CA VAL A 47 -1.35 -1.60 -0.73
C VAL A 47 -1.94 -0.62 -1.73
N VAL A 48 -1.65 0.66 -1.53
CA VAL A 48 -2.05 1.73 -2.45
C VAL A 48 -0.79 2.37 -3.02
N PHE A 49 -0.72 2.53 -4.34
CA PHE A 49 0.41 3.18 -4.99
C PHE A 49 0.01 4.30 -5.97
N TYR A 50 0.94 5.23 -6.16
CA TYR A 50 0.87 6.28 -7.17
C TYR A 50 2.17 6.24 -7.97
N CYS A 51 2.07 6.19 -9.29
CA CYS A 51 3.23 6.11 -10.17
C CYS A 51 3.20 7.17 -11.26
N CYS A 52 4.39 7.55 -11.75
CA CYS A 52 4.47 8.46 -12.88
C CYS A 52 3.96 7.79 -14.18
N THR A 53 3.48 8.60 -15.12
CA THR A 53 2.92 8.12 -16.41
C THR A 53 3.92 7.45 -17.37
N ARG A 54 5.22 7.44 -17.04
CA ARG A 54 6.25 6.78 -17.88
C ARG A 54 6.41 5.29 -17.62
N TYR A 55 5.81 4.75 -16.56
CA TYR A 55 5.90 3.31 -16.31
C TYR A 55 5.13 2.51 -17.38
N PRO A 56 5.69 1.39 -17.85
CA PRO A 56 4.91 0.38 -18.58
C PRO A 56 3.96 -0.31 -17.58
N LEU A 57 2.73 0.21 -17.47
CA LEU A 57 1.76 -0.16 -16.42
C LEU A 57 1.43 -1.66 -16.38
N GLU A 58 1.36 -2.33 -17.53
CA GLU A 58 1.15 -3.78 -17.56
C GLU A 58 2.30 -4.56 -16.91
N GLN A 59 3.55 -4.12 -17.11
CA GLN A 59 4.69 -4.78 -16.50
C GLN A 59 4.78 -4.44 -15.02
N LEU A 60 4.56 -3.18 -14.65
CA LEU A 60 4.56 -2.74 -13.26
C LEU A 60 3.49 -3.48 -12.44
N SER A 61 2.27 -3.59 -12.96
CA SER A 61 1.20 -4.33 -12.29
C SER A 61 1.53 -5.82 -12.13
N LYS A 62 2.11 -6.47 -13.15
CA LYS A 62 2.57 -7.87 -13.05
C LYS A 62 3.63 -8.06 -11.96
N GLU A 63 4.63 -7.18 -11.90
CA GLU A 63 5.70 -7.29 -10.88
C GLU A 63 5.18 -6.99 -9.48
N LEU A 64 4.32 -5.98 -9.30
CA LEU A 64 3.68 -5.71 -8.01
C LEU A 64 2.82 -6.91 -7.54
N ASN A 65 1.98 -7.45 -8.42
CA ASN A 65 1.15 -8.62 -8.09
C ASN A 65 2.00 -9.86 -7.76
N ARG A 66 3.13 -10.04 -8.44
CA ARG A 66 4.06 -11.13 -8.13
C ARG A 66 4.61 -11.04 -6.70
N TYR A 67 4.92 -9.84 -6.22
CA TYR A 67 5.45 -9.65 -4.87
C TYR A 67 4.37 -9.69 -3.78
N PHE A 68 3.22 -9.08 -4.02
CA PHE A 68 2.15 -8.96 -3.02
C PHE A 68 1.17 -10.14 -3.01
N GLY A 69 1.20 -11.01 -4.02
CA GLY A 69 0.37 -12.21 -4.08
C GLY A 69 -1.12 -11.86 -4.03
N ASP A 70 -1.82 -12.40 -3.04
CA ASP A 70 -3.26 -12.20 -2.86
C ASP A 70 -3.62 -10.89 -2.14
N ILE A 71 -2.63 -10.10 -1.68
CA ILE A 71 -2.89 -8.81 -1.04
C ILE A 71 -3.41 -7.85 -2.11
N PRO A 72 -4.56 -7.18 -1.90
CA PRO A 72 -5.06 -6.18 -2.84
C PRO A 72 -4.04 -5.06 -3.04
N VAL A 73 -3.67 -4.84 -4.31
CA VAL A 73 -2.83 -3.72 -4.75
C VAL A 73 -3.65 -2.85 -5.67
N ILE A 74 -3.94 -1.63 -5.22
CA ILE A 74 -4.65 -0.62 -6.03
C ILE A 74 -3.72 0.55 -6.31
N GLY A 75 -3.86 1.16 -7.47
CA GLY A 75 -3.06 2.33 -7.77
C GLY A 75 -3.54 3.09 -8.98
N CYS A 76 -2.99 4.29 -9.13
CA CYS A 76 -3.26 5.16 -10.25
C CYS A 76 -1.99 5.87 -10.71
N THR A 77 -2.05 6.48 -11.89
CA THR A 77 -1.00 7.38 -12.35
C THR A 77 -1.21 8.76 -11.75
N SER A 78 -0.15 9.44 -11.31
CA SER A 78 -0.21 10.84 -10.89
C SER A 78 0.42 11.77 -11.93
N ALA A 79 0.13 13.08 -11.82
CA ALA A 79 0.81 14.14 -12.58
C ALA A 79 2.20 14.51 -12.01
N GLY A 80 2.59 13.87 -10.89
CA GLY A 80 3.80 14.06 -10.11
C GLY A 80 3.65 13.30 -8.78
N GLU A 81 4.74 12.89 -8.14
CA GLU A 81 4.69 12.00 -6.98
C GLU A 81 5.19 12.70 -5.72
N ILE A 82 4.47 12.56 -4.60
CA ILE A 82 4.96 12.93 -3.28
C ILE A 82 5.54 11.67 -2.65
N THR A 83 6.87 11.59 -2.56
CA THR A 83 7.56 10.50 -1.89
C THR A 83 7.86 10.90 -0.44
N PRO A 84 8.30 9.97 0.43
CA PRO A 84 8.76 10.32 1.78
C PRO A 84 9.84 11.42 1.82
N ASP A 85 10.59 11.59 0.74
CA ASP A 85 11.64 12.61 0.61
C ASP A 85 11.17 13.92 -0.07
N GLY A 86 9.86 14.05 -0.34
CA GLY A 86 9.22 15.22 -0.95
C GLY A 86 8.72 14.98 -2.38
N CYS A 87 8.35 16.05 -3.09
CA CYS A 87 7.93 15.93 -4.49
C CYS A 87 9.10 15.40 -5.33
N ARG A 88 8.87 14.32 -6.06
CA ARG A 88 9.81 13.72 -7.01
C ARG A 88 9.14 13.58 -8.37
N LYS A 89 9.99 13.45 -9.39
CA LYS A 89 9.60 13.13 -10.76
C LYS A 89 10.19 11.76 -11.08
N HIS A 90 9.53 10.99 -11.95
CA HIS A 90 10.04 9.69 -12.41
C HIS A 90 9.98 8.60 -11.33
N SER A 91 9.02 8.68 -10.42
CA SER A 91 9.00 7.81 -9.24
C SER A 91 7.68 7.05 -9.10
N ILE A 92 7.70 6.10 -8.18
CA ILE A 92 6.53 5.47 -7.58
C ILE A 92 6.59 5.72 -6.07
N CYS A 93 5.45 6.02 -5.46
CA CYS A 93 5.28 5.96 -4.02
C CYS A 93 4.11 5.05 -3.67
N ALA A 94 4.16 4.44 -2.49
CA ALA A 94 3.12 3.55 -2.01
C ALA A 94 2.98 3.62 -0.50
N PHE A 95 1.83 3.19 0.00
CA PHE A 95 1.64 2.90 1.40
C PHE A 95 0.89 1.58 1.59
N ALA A 96 1.11 0.94 2.74
CA ALA A 96 0.41 -0.27 3.15
C ALA A 96 -0.42 0.02 4.40
N LEU A 97 -1.63 -0.55 4.45
CA LEU A 97 -2.48 -0.56 5.65
C LEU A 97 -2.26 -1.90 6.37
N SER A 98 -1.84 -1.88 7.64
CA SER A 98 -1.57 -3.12 8.37
C SER A 98 -2.84 -3.93 8.64
N LYS A 99 -2.79 -5.24 8.43
CA LYS A 99 -3.90 -6.16 8.74
C LYS A 99 -4.25 -6.23 10.23
N GLN A 100 -3.36 -5.76 11.11
CA GLN A 100 -3.63 -5.69 12.56
C GLN A 100 -4.60 -4.56 12.92
N HIS A 101 -4.71 -3.54 12.06
CA HIS A 101 -5.48 -2.32 12.34
C HIS A 101 -6.58 -2.04 11.32
N PHE A 102 -6.52 -2.64 10.13
CA PHE A 102 -7.45 -2.40 9.04
C PHE A 102 -8.04 -3.71 8.50
N ALA A 103 -9.34 -3.67 8.21
CA ALA A 103 -10.00 -4.60 7.30
C ALA A 103 -10.31 -3.82 6.02
N VAL A 104 -10.00 -4.41 4.86
CA VAL A 104 -10.15 -3.76 3.56
C VAL A 104 -10.82 -4.71 2.59
N GLU A 105 -11.82 -4.21 1.88
CA GLU A 105 -12.36 -4.83 0.68
C GLU A 105 -12.18 -3.90 -0.52
N THR A 106 -12.04 -4.48 -1.70
CA THR A 106 -11.86 -3.73 -2.95
C THR A 106 -12.87 -4.19 -3.98
N VAL A 107 -13.54 -3.23 -4.62
CA VAL A 107 -14.48 -3.47 -5.72
C VAL A 107 -14.07 -2.63 -6.93
N LEU A 108 -14.16 -3.23 -8.13
CA LEU A 108 -13.94 -2.52 -9.39
C LEU A 108 -15.24 -1.89 -9.86
N ILE A 109 -15.24 -0.57 -10.00
CA ILE A 109 -16.32 0.18 -10.64
C ILE A 109 -15.89 0.46 -12.09
N GLU A 110 -16.38 -0.34 -13.03
CA GLU A 110 -16.00 -0.21 -14.45
C GLU A 110 -16.52 1.09 -15.09
N ASN A 111 -17.74 1.50 -14.74
CA ASN A 111 -18.36 2.71 -15.27
C ASN A 111 -18.65 3.73 -14.16
N LEU A 112 -17.61 4.46 -13.78
CA LEU A 112 -17.71 5.49 -12.75
C LEU A 112 -18.72 6.60 -13.11
N ALA A 113 -18.93 6.88 -14.40
CA ALA A 113 -19.89 7.91 -14.83
C ALA A 113 -21.36 7.50 -14.61
N ALA A 114 -21.64 6.20 -14.56
CA ALA A 114 -22.97 5.66 -14.27
C ALA A 114 -23.15 5.26 -12.80
N PHE A 115 -22.07 5.27 -12.01
CA PHE A 115 -22.11 4.92 -10.59
C PHE A 115 -22.89 5.96 -9.78
N SER A 116 -23.78 5.48 -8.90
CA SER A 116 -24.61 6.31 -8.03
C SER A 116 -24.54 5.85 -6.58
N GLU A 117 -25.06 6.67 -5.66
CA GLU A 117 -25.12 6.33 -4.22
C GLU A 117 -25.83 4.99 -3.96
N ARG A 118 -26.79 4.60 -4.81
CA ARG A 118 -27.53 3.33 -4.67
C ARG A 118 -26.67 2.10 -4.93
N ASP A 119 -25.62 2.26 -5.74
CA ASP A 119 -24.69 1.19 -6.08
C ASP A 119 -23.63 0.99 -4.98
N ALA A 120 -23.59 1.85 -3.96
CA ALA A 120 -22.65 1.78 -2.83
C ALA A 120 -23.17 0.98 -1.63
N ASP A 121 -24.48 0.68 -1.57
CA ASP A 121 -25.15 -0.01 -0.46
C ASP A 121 -25.28 -1.54 -0.69
N VAL A 122 -24.51 -2.12 -1.61
CA VAL A 122 -24.53 -3.56 -1.93
C VAL A 122 -23.80 -4.44 -0.93
#